data_AF-B0EF03-F1
#
_entry.id   AF-B0EF03-F1
#
_cell.length_a   1.000
_cell.length_b   1.000
_cell.length_c   1.000
_cell.angle_alpha   90.00
_cell.angle_beta   90.00
_cell.angle_gamma   90.00
#
_symmetry.space_group_name_H-M   'P 1'
#
loop_
_entity.id
_entity.type
_entity.pdbx_description
1 polymer ?
#
loop_
_entity_poly.entity_id
_entity_poly.type
_entity_poly.pdbx_seq_one_letter_code
_entity_poly.pdbx_strand_id
1 'polypeptide(L)'
;MIPLITVCLIFAGSVNAKFYNIHLYSENFDLKKLQDEIEEQHEHFIPFNSTMNQIHIDLYSTKFLDMVEDQIITKTAQLLTYEGECEVISTKIQSVGGKVWLQLSPNECLRQLSSKIVHGLSFYRDPYHKSNDCLEKSNELCNEYGEPDVLSSYYPKILLGFDQDYYSHSFIQLFNNFNIVRIAYSNEDRIVQPNDVLMNIVLRKRLSKY
;
A
#
# COMPACT_ATOMS: atom_id res chain seq x y z
N MET A 1 -34.77 14.75 -38.10
CA MET A 1 -33.45 14.74 -37.45
C MET A 1 -33.55 13.88 -36.21
N ILE A 2 -32.92 12.70 -36.21
CA ILE A 2 -32.87 11.81 -35.04
C ILE A 2 -31.55 12.15 -34.32
N PRO A 3 -31.56 12.48 -33.02
CA PRO A 3 -30.30 12.69 -32.31
C PRO A 3 -29.63 11.33 -32.12
N LEU A 4 -28.40 11.21 -32.65
CA LEU A 4 -27.52 10.09 -32.36
C LEU A 4 -27.07 10.24 -30.90
N ILE A 5 -27.58 9.39 -30.01
CA ILE A 5 -27.04 9.25 -28.66
C ILE A 5 -25.80 8.37 -28.79
N THR A 6 -24.62 8.99 -28.77
CA THR A 6 -23.36 8.27 -28.62
C THR A 6 -23.28 7.78 -27.17
N VAL A 7 -23.67 6.53 -26.94
CA VAL A 7 -23.41 5.85 -25.67
C VAL A 7 -21.93 5.51 -25.63
N CYS A 8 -21.13 6.37 -24.99
CA CYS A 8 -19.77 6.01 -24.60
C CYS A 8 -19.86 4.95 -23.50
N LEU A 9 -19.74 3.67 -23.88
CA LEU A 9 -19.41 2.60 -22.96
C LEU A 9 -17.97 2.81 -22.50
N ILE A 10 -17.79 3.59 -21.43
CA ILE A 10 -16.55 3.58 -20.66
C ILE A 10 -16.49 2.20 -20.02
N PHE A 11 -15.76 1.29 -20.64
CA PHE A 11 -15.30 0.07 -19.98
C PHE A 11 -14.34 0.51 -18.88
N ALA A 12 -14.90 0.85 -17.71
CA ALA A 12 -14.17 0.76 -16.45
C ALA A 12 -13.89 -0.73 -16.25
N GLY A 13 -12.78 -1.21 -16.81
CA GLY A 13 -12.25 -2.52 -16.50
C GLY A 13 -11.93 -2.53 -15.01
N SER A 14 -12.89 -2.96 -14.20
CA SER A 14 -12.67 -3.19 -12.77
C SER A 14 -11.63 -4.30 -12.66
N VAL A 15 -10.40 -3.90 -12.39
CA VAL A 15 -9.45 -4.82 -11.77
C VAL A 15 -10.05 -5.07 -10.38
N ASN A 16 -10.64 -6.23 -10.16
CA ASN A 16 -11.06 -6.68 -8.83
C ASN A 16 -9.78 -6.88 -7.99
N ALA A 17 -9.25 -5.79 -7.46
CA ALA A 17 -8.20 -5.77 -6.47
C ALA A 17 -8.86 -5.95 -5.11
N LYS A 18 -8.29 -6.87 -4.32
CA LYS A 18 -8.63 -7.05 -2.91
C LYS A 18 -7.52 -6.44 -2.09
N PHE A 19 -7.92 -5.68 -1.08
CA PHE A 19 -7.01 -5.02 -0.15
C PHE A 19 -7.09 -5.73 1.18
N TYR A 20 -5.94 -6.10 1.74
CA TYR A 20 -5.84 -6.56 3.12
C TYR A 20 -4.98 -5.55 3.85
N ASN A 21 -5.55 -4.98 4.90
CA ASN A 21 -4.94 -3.90 5.64
C ASN A 21 -4.42 -4.46 6.95
N ILE A 22 -3.14 -4.19 7.23
CA ILE A 22 -2.54 -4.35 8.53
C ILE A 22 -2.63 -3.01 9.23
N HIS A 23 -3.35 -2.97 10.34
CA HIS A 23 -3.50 -1.75 11.13
C HIS A 23 -2.25 -1.56 11.99
N LEU A 24 -1.56 -0.46 11.73
CA LEU A 24 -0.54 0.08 12.61
C LEU A 24 -1.18 1.21 13.42
N TYR A 25 -1.02 1.16 14.74
CA TYR A 25 -1.45 2.21 15.62
C TYR A 25 -0.23 3.00 16.08
N SER A 26 -0.24 4.32 15.89
CA SER A 26 0.73 5.22 16.53
C SER A 26 0.08 5.89 17.74
N GLU A 27 0.75 5.84 18.88
CA GLU A 27 0.28 6.52 20.09
C GLU A 27 0.37 8.04 19.99
N ASN A 28 1.28 8.56 19.16
CA ASN A 28 1.71 9.95 19.22
C ASN A 28 1.47 10.73 17.93
N PHE A 29 0.86 10.12 16.92
CA PHE A 29 0.79 10.75 15.59
C PHE A 29 -0.54 10.61 14.89
N ASP A 30 -1.02 11.75 14.39
CA ASP A 30 -2.24 11.91 13.60
C ASP A 30 -1.85 12.33 12.18
N LEU A 31 -2.00 11.41 11.21
CA LEU A 31 -1.68 11.67 9.81
C LEU A 31 -2.64 12.67 9.17
N LYS A 32 -3.89 12.72 9.63
CA LYS A 32 -4.88 13.66 9.13
C LYS A 32 -4.47 15.07 9.52
N LYS A 33 -4.06 15.27 10.78
CA LYS A 33 -3.54 16.56 11.23
C LYS A 33 -2.36 17.04 10.38
N LEU A 34 -1.43 16.17 10.00
CA LEU A 34 -0.34 16.53 9.08
C LEU A 34 -0.86 16.95 7.69
N GLN A 35 -1.84 16.25 7.14
CA GLN A 35 -2.45 16.66 5.86
C GLN A 35 -3.12 18.02 5.96
N ASP A 36 -3.86 18.27 7.04
CA ASP A 36 -4.54 19.55 7.29
C ASP A 36 -3.51 20.69 7.41
N GLU A 37 -2.39 20.48 8.14
CA GLU A 37 -1.29 21.46 8.25
C GLU A 37 -0.62 21.77 6.91
N ILE A 38 -0.52 20.78 6.01
CA ILE A 38 0.02 20.97 4.66
C ILE A 38 -0.99 21.74 3.78
N GLU A 39 -2.27 21.38 3.85
CA GLU A 39 -3.36 22.03 3.11
C GLU A 39 -3.47 23.52 3.46
N GLU A 40 -3.39 23.86 4.75
CA GLU A 40 -3.42 25.24 5.23
C GLU A 40 -2.26 26.10 4.69
N GLN A 41 -1.11 25.48 4.43
CA GLN A 41 0.10 26.17 3.98
C GLN A 41 0.30 26.11 2.46
N HIS A 42 -0.39 25.21 1.77
CA HIS A 42 -0.21 24.95 0.34
C HIS A 42 -1.55 24.75 -0.37
N GLU A 43 -2.07 25.83 -0.95
CA GLU A 43 -3.43 25.93 -1.52
C GLU A 43 -3.76 24.89 -2.61
N HIS A 44 -2.75 24.37 -3.32
CA HIS A 44 -2.93 23.37 -4.38
C HIS A 44 -2.78 21.92 -3.89
N PHE A 45 -2.53 21.72 -2.60
CA PHE A 45 -2.51 20.40 -1.99
C PHE A 45 -3.92 19.82 -1.91
N ILE A 46 -4.07 18.58 -2.36
CA ILE A 46 -5.29 17.79 -2.24
C ILE A 46 -4.96 16.61 -1.32
N PRO A 47 -5.45 16.63 -0.06
CA PRO A 47 -5.24 15.53 0.89
C PRO A 47 -5.65 14.17 0.32
N PHE A 48 -4.88 13.12 0.57
CA PHE A 48 -5.17 11.78 0.03
C PHE A 48 -6.55 11.26 0.46
N ASN A 49 -6.93 11.52 1.71
CA ASN A 49 -8.23 11.13 2.30
C ASN A 49 -9.45 11.73 1.57
N SER A 50 -9.28 12.82 0.82
CA SER A 50 -10.34 13.46 0.04
C SER A 50 -10.60 12.78 -1.31
N THR A 51 -9.65 11.96 -1.78
CA THR A 51 -9.69 11.32 -3.11
C THR A 51 -9.75 9.79 -3.04
N MET A 52 -9.22 9.21 -1.96
CA MET A 52 -9.28 7.79 -1.64
C MET A 52 -9.44 7.64 -0.13
N ASN A 53 -10.19 6.63 0.31
CA ASN A 53 -10.66 6.60 1.69
C ASN A 53 -9.58 6.36 2.76
N GLN A 54 -8.35 5.94 2.41
CA GLN A 54 -7.43 5.36 3.40
C GLN A 54 -5.94 5.58 3.14
N ILE A 55 -5.26 6.31 4.03
CA ILE A 55 -3.80 6.48 4.00
C ILE A 55 -3.10 5.15 4.32
N HIS A 56 -2.11 4.79 3.51
CA HIS A 56 -1.43 3.51 3.65
C HIS A 56 0.02 3.50 3.17
N ILE A 57 0.72 2.44 3.58
CA ILE A 57 2.02 2.00 3.08
C ILE A 57 1.77 0.71 2.28
N ASP A 58 2.12 0.69 1.00
CA ASP A 58 2.08 -0.55 0.22
C ASP A 58 3.22 -1.48 0.63
N LEU A 59 2.88 -2.67 1.09
CA LEU A 59 3.85 -3.69 1.50
C LEU A 59 4.10 -4.74 0.42
N TYR A 60 3.02 -5.15 -0.25
CA TYR A 60 3.03 -6.27 -1.17
C TYR A 60 1.92 -6.08 -2.20
N SER A 61 2.27 -6.20 -3.48
CA SER A 61 1.29 -6.27 -4.56
C SER A 61 1.65 -7.43 -5.47
N THR A 62 0.65 -8.23 -5.85
CA THR A 62 0.83 -9.29 -6.85
C THR A 62 -0.49 -9.70 -7.50
N LYS A 63 -0.38 -10.47 -8.58
CA LYS A 63 -1.49 -11.26 -9.13
C LYS A 63 -1.50 -12.63 -8.48
N PHE A 64 -2.69 -13.10 -8.14
CA PHE A 64 -2.88 -14.37 -7.42
C PHE A 64 -3.91 -15.26 -8.12
N LEU A 65 -3.87 -16.55 -7.79
CA LEU A 65 -4.85 -17.54 -8.26
C LEU A 65 -6.20 -17.36 -7.53
N ASP A 66 -7.32 -17.52 -8.24
CA ASP A 66 -8.65 -17.21 -7.71
C ASP A 66 -9.09 -18.03 -6.48
N MET A 67 -8.43 -19.15 -6.15
CA MET A 67 -8.84 -20.11 -5.10
C MET A 67 -8.12 -19.98 -3.75
N VAL A 68 -7.32 -18.93 -3.50
CA VAL A 68 -6.41 -18.86 -2.33
C VAL A 68 -6.68 -17.74 -1.32
N GLU A 69 -7.79 -17.03 -1.46
CA GLU A 69 -8.13 -15.88 -0.59
C GLU A 69 -8.15 -16.17 0.91
N ASP A 70 -8.98 -17.10 1.38
CA ASP A 70 -9.09 -17.43 2.81
C ASP A 70 -7.76 -17.96 3.38
N GLN A 71 -6.97 -18.63 2.54
CA GLN A 71 -5.65 -19.12 2.89
C GLN A 71 -4.65 -17.98 3.05
N ILE A 72 -4.71 -16.96 2.18
CA ILE A 72 -3.87 -15.77 2.27
C ILE A 72 -4.22 -14.95 3.51
N ILE A 73 -5.51 -14.76 3.84
CA ILE A 73 -5.92 -14.09 5.08
C ILE A 73 -5.35 -14.83 6.29
N THR A 74 -5.60 -16.15 6.35
CA THR A 74 -5.16 -17.00 7.45
C THR A 74 -3.64 -16.99 7.57
N LYS A 75 -2.92 -17.09 6.45
CA LYS A 75 -1.47 -17.10 6.43
C LYS A 75 -0.90 -15.75 6.85
N THR A 76 -1.45 -14.65 6.34
CA THR A 76 -1.03 -13.31 6.77
C THR A 76 -1.24 -13.16 8.28
N ALA A 77 -2.40 -13.58 8.81
CA ALA A 77 -2.70 -13.52 10.24
C ALA A 77 -1.65 -14.29 11.07
N GLN A 78 -1.30 -15.52 10.66
CA GLN A 78 -0.22 -16.31 11.28
C GLN A 78 1.15 -15.66 11.18
N LEU A 79 1.45 -14.94 10.09
CA LEU A 79 2.72 -14.22 9.97
C LEU A 79 2.77 -13.01 10.91
N LEU A 80 1.60 -12.45 11.26
CA LEU A 80 1.46 -11.32 12.18
C LEU A 80 1.24 -11.67 13.65
N THR A 81 1.05 -12.95 14.02
CA THR A 81 0.93 -13.36 15.43
C THR A 81 2.20 -13.14 16.26
N TYR A 82 3.25 -12.57 15.67
CA TYR A 82 4.38 -12.00 16.40
C TYR A 82 4.15 -10.50 16.54
N GLU A 83 3.57 -10.10 17.67
CA GLU A 83 3.46 -8.70 18.08
C GLU A 83 4.87 -8.13 18.26
N GLY A 84 5.12 -6.97 17.65
CA GLY A 84 6.36 -6.23 17.79
C GLY A 84 6.07 -4.74 17.73
N GLU A 85 6.62 -4.01 18.69
CA GLU A 85 6.69 -2.55 18.64
C GLU A 85 7.80 -2.16 17.65
N CYS A 86 7.45 -1.41 16.62
CA CYS A 86 8.43 -0.83 15.69
C CYS A 86 8.54 0.68 15.93
N GLU A 87 9.72 1.21 16.22
CA GLU A 87 9.94 2.66 16.22
C GLU A 87 10.28 3.13 14.80
N VAL A 88 9.49 4.02 14.21
CA VAL A 88 9.67 4.42 12.81
C VAL A 88 9.81 5.93 12.73
N ILE A 89 10.81 6.37 11.99
CA ILE A 89 11.16 7.77 11.86
C ILE A 89 10.85 8.19 10.43
N SER A 90 10.12 9.28 10.22
CA SER A 90 10.08 9.88 8.88
C SER A 90 11.34 10.71 8.64
N THR A 91 11.82 10.72 7.41
CA THR A 91 13.01 11.48 7.01
C THR A 91 12.65 12.86 6.49
N LYS A 92 11.65 12.93 5.62
CA LYS A 92 11.20 14.14 4.95
C LYS A 92 9.86 13.92 4.25
N ILE A 93 9.25 15.02 3.83
CA ILE A 93 8.22 15.00 2.80
C ILE A 93 8.89 15.19 1.44
N GLN A 94 8.42 14.47 0.43
CA GLN A 94 8.93 14.54 -0.94
C GLN A 94 7.77 14.60 -1.93
N SER A 95 7.79 15.59 -2.83
CA SER A 95 6.91 15.61 -4.00
C SER A 95 7.57 14.97 -5.22
N VAL A 96 6.91 13.97 -5.83
CA VAL A 96 7.35 13.34 -7.09
C VAL A 96 6.15 13.03 -7.95
N GLY A 97 6.15 13.55 -9.19
CA GLY A 97 5.10 13.26 -10.18
C GLY A 97 3.70 13.67 -9.73
N GLY A 98 3.58 14.82 -9.07
CA GLY A 98 2.32 15.35 -8.56
C GLY A 98 1.80 14.67 -7.29
N LYS A 99 2.61 13.85 -6.64
CA LYS A 99 2.27 13.13 -5.41
C LYS A 99 3.18 13.54 -4.27
N VAL A 100 2.60 13.82 -3.12
CA VAL A 100 3.30 14.22 -1.90
C VAL A 100 3.42 13.02 -0.97
N TRP A 101 4.65 12.60 -0.71
CA TRP A 101 4.97 11.41 0.07
C TRP A 101 5.64 11.78 1.39
N LEU A 102 5.19 11.20 2.49
CA LEU A 102 5.99 11.12 3.71
C LEU A 102 6.95 9.94 3.58
N GLN A 103 8.23 10.24 3.53
CA GLN A 103 9.28 9.23 3.41
C GLN A 103 9.66 8.71 4.78
N LEU A 104 9.71 7.39 4.94
CA LEU A 104 10.10 6.75 6.19
C LEU A 104 11.54 6.26 6.11
N SER A 105 12.29 6.46 7.20
CA SER A 105 13.65 5.93 7.37
C SER A 105 13.63 4.41 7.24
N PRO A 106 14.69 3.80 6.70
CA PRO A 106 14.86 2.36 6.75
C PRO A 106 14.71 1.86 8.19
N ASN A 107 13.74 1.00 8.41
CA ASN A 107 13.43 0.43 9.72
C ASN A 107 13.50 -1.09 9.63
N GLU A 108 14.29 -1.70 10.51
CA GLU A 108 14.54 -3.15 10.49
C GLU A 108 13.27 -3.96 10.78
N CYS A 109 12.48 -3.51 11.75
CA CYS A 109 11.26 -4.17 12.18
C CYS A 109 10.25 -4.26 11.03
N LEU A 110 9.98 -3.13 10.36
CA LEU A 110 9.10 -3.11 9.20
C LEU A 110 9.69 -3.83 7.98
N ARG A 111 11.03 -3.80 7.80
CA ARG A 111 11.70 -4.55 6.73
C ARG A 111 11.54 -6.06 6.93
N GLN A 112 11.70 -6.54 8.16
CA GLN A 112 11.50 -7.94 8.51
C GLN A 112 10.04 -8.35 8.35
N LEU A 113 9.11 -7.51 8.76
CA LEU A 113 7.68 -7.70 8.53
C LEU A 113 7.35 -7.83 7.04
N SER A 114 7.82 -6.87 6.23
CA SER A 114 7.65 -6.87 4.77
C SER A 114 8.24 -8.15 4.17
N SER A 115 9.48 -8.48 4.49
CA SER A 115 10.16 -9.69 4.01
C SER A 115 9.40 -10.97 4.37
N LYS A 116 8.92 -11.07 5.62
CA LYS A 116 8.16 -12.21 6.11
C LYS A 116 6.83 -12.37 5.37
N ILE A 117 6.10 -11.28 5.13
CA ILE A 117 4.85 -11.28 4.36
C ILE A 117 5.13 -11.64 2.90
N VAL A 118 6.09 -10.96 2.25
CA VAL A 118 6.47 -11.18 0.85
C VAL A 118 6.84 -12.64 0.62
N HIS A 119 7.67 -13.21 1.49
CA HIS A 119 8.09 -14.60 1.42
C HIS A 119 6.94 -15.57 1.76
N GLY A 120 6.21 -15.31 2.85
CA GLY A 120 5.12 -16.18 3.28
C GLY A 120 3.93 -16.22 2.32
N LEU A 121 3.75 -15.17 1.51
CA LEU A 121 2.72 -15.09 0.47
C LEU A 121 3.23 -15.44 -0.93
N SER A 122 4.51 -15.76 -1.11
CA SER A 122 5.05 -16.06 -2.44
C SER A 122 4.37 -17.26 -3.08
N PHE A 123 4.00 -18.27 -2.29
CA PHE A 123 3.31 -19.47 -2.77
C PHE A 123 1.96 -19.20 -3.45
N TYR A 124 1.31 -18.07 -3.13
CA TYR A 124 -0.01 -17.72 -3.66
C TYR A 124 0.02 -16.86 -4.92
N ARG A 125 1.22 -16.46 -5.35
CA ARG A 125 1.43 -15.70 -6.58
C ARG A 125 1.09 -16.54 -7.80
N ASP A 126 0.70 -15.88 -8.88
CA ASP A 126 0.54 -16.53 -10.18
C ASP A 126 1.92 -16.81 -10.78
N PRO A 127 2.36 -18.09 -10.90
CA PRO A 127 3.67 -18.44 -11.45
C PRO A 127 3.84 -18.08 -12.93
N TYR A 128 2.74 -17.82 -13.63
CA TYR A 128 2.74 -17.38 -15.02
C TYR A 128 2.90 -15.86 -15.17
N HIS A 129 2.87 -15.10 -14.08
CA HIS A 129 3.14 -13.66 -14.11
C HIS A 129 4.63 -13.37 -13.88
N LYS A 130 5.33 -13.03 -14.97
CA LYS A 130 6.75 -12.64 -14.96
C LYS A 130 6.92 -11.32 -15.71
N SER A 131 7.52 -10.32 -15.08
CA SER A 131 7.98 -9.09 -15.73
C SER A 131 9.50 -9.18 -16.00
N ASN A 132 10.08 -8.14 -16.61
CA ASN A 132 11.51 -8.11 -16.94
C ASN A 132 12.40 -8.08 -15.68
N ASP A 133 11.89 -7.67 -14.52
CA ASP A 133 12.65 -7.52 -13.28
C ASP A 133 12.98 -8.86 -12.60
N CYS A 134 12.26 -9.94 -12.91
CA CYS A 134 12.60 -11.30 -12.45
C CYS A 134 13.97 -11.80 -12.93
N LEU A 135 14.48 -11.25 -14.04
CA LEU A 135 15.76 -11.65 -14.63
C LEU A 135 16.98 -11.20 -13.81
N GLU A 136 16.84 -10.16 -12.97
CA GLU A 136 18.00 -9.52 -12.30
C GLU A 136 18.25 -10.01 -10.87
N LYS A 137 17.24 -10.51 -10.13
CA LYS A 137 17.37 -10.67 -8.66
C LYS A 137 17.09 -12.07 -8.10
N SER A 138 16.23 -12.89 -8.70
CA SER A 138 15.98 -14.28 -8.23
C SER A 138 15.19 -15.11 -9.25
N ASN A 139 15.86 -15.58 -10.31
CA ASN A 139 15.22 -16.32 -11.40
C ASN A 139 14.50 -17.61 -10.93
N GLU A 140 15.06 -18.34 -9.97
CA GLU A 140 14.52 -19.63 -9.54
C GLU A 140 13.19 -19.49 -8.79
N LEU A 141 13.12 -18.61 -7.79
CA LEU A 141 11.89 -18.35 -7.03
C LEU A 141 10.82 -17.65 -7.90
N CYS A 142 11.24 -16.74 -8.78
CA CYS A 142 10.34 -16.14 -9.78
C CYS A 142 9.76 -17.19 -10.74
N ASN A 143 10.52 -18.22 -11.08
CA ASN A 143 10.06 -19.26 -11.98
C ASN A 143 9.04 -20.19 -11.32
N GLU A 144 9.21 -20.48 -10.04
CA GLU A 144 8.33 -21.37 -9.28
C GLU A 144 7.03 -20.66 -8.84
N TYR A 145 7.13 -19.38 -8.47
CA TYR A 145 6.04 -18.67 -7.81
C TYR A 145 5.54 -17.44 -8.56
N GLY A 146 6.30 -16.87 -9.50
CA GLY A 146 5.95 -15.62 -10.16
C GLY A 146 6.35 -14.38 -9.36
N GLU A 147 6.19 -13.22 -9.98
CA GLU A 147 6.75 -11.96 -9.50
C GLU A 147 5.79 -11.18 -8.57
N PRO A 148 6.28 -10.62 -7.45
CA PRO A 148 5.56 -9.56 -6.78
C PRO A 148 5.81 -8.23 -7.52
N ASP A 149 4.76 -7.44 -7.73
CA ASP A 149 4.86 -6.09 -8.33
C ASP A 149 5.75 -5.14 -7.49
N VAL A 150 6.01 -5.49 -6.23
CA VAL A 150 6.92 -4.77 -5.34
C VAL A 150 8.15 -5.65 -5.10
N LEU A 151 9.21 -5.42 -5.89
CA LEU A 151 10.53 -6.00 -5.65
C LEU A 151 11.56 -4.93 -5.28
N SER A 152 12.31 -5.23 -4.21
CA SER A 152 13.76 -5.03 -4.08
C SER A 152 14.39 -3.80 -3.43
N SER A 153 13.61 -2.84 -2.94
CA SER A 153 14.11 -1.91 -1.92
C SER A 153 12.95 -1.54 -1.01
N TYR A 154 12.96 -2.07 0.22
CA TYR A 154 11.98 -1.68 1.22
C TYR A 154 12.20 -0.18 1.51
N TYR A 155 11.43 0.65 0.82
CA TYR A 155 11.45 2.10 0.94
C TYR A 155 10.06 2.58 1.35
N PRO A 156 9.71 2.39 2.63
CA PRO A 156 8.39 2.71 3.11
C PRO A 156 8.10 4.20 2.92
N LYS A 157 6.95 4.47 2.36
CA LYS A 157 6.45 5.83 2.16
C LYS A 157 4.95 5.83 2.30
N ILE A 158 4.43 6.93 2.83
CA ILE A 158 3.01 7.14 3.01
C ILE A 158 2.58 8.23 2.02
N LEU A 159 1.55 7.96 1.22
CA LEU A 159 0.97 8.99 0.34
C LEU A 159 0.13 9.96 1.18
N LEU A 160 0.60 11.20 1.31
CA LEU A 160 -0.13 12.24 2.04
C LEU A 160 -1.14 12.93 1.14
N GLY A 161 -0.90 13.05 -0.16
CA GLY A 161 -1.83 13.70 -1.06
C GLY A 161 -1.26 13.97 -2.44
N PHE A 162 -1.96 14.81 -3.17
CA PHE A 162 -1.63 15.21 -4.53
C PHE A 162 -1.38 16.71 -4.59
N ASP A 163 -0.49 17.11 -5.47
CA ASP A 163 -0.13 18.51 -5.62
C ASP A 163 0.46 18.73 -7.00
N GLN A 164 -0.22 19.54 -7.82
CA GLN A 164 0.19 19.80 -9.20
C GLN A 164 1.39 20.76 -9.30
N ASP A 165 1.62 21.57 -8.26
CA ASP A 165 2.63 22.63 -8.24
C ASP A 165 3.91 22.24 -7.50
N TYR A 166 3.97 20.99 -7.03
CA TYR A 166 5.07 20.38 -6.30
C TYR A 166 5.37 21.00 -4.92
N TYR A 167 5.04 20.23 -3.88
CA TYR A 167 5.35 20.57 -2.50
C TYR A 167 6.87 20.62 -2.27
N SER A 168 7.35 21.80 -1.89
CA SER A 168 8.78 22.12 -1.77
C SER A 168 9.29 22.22 -0.33
N HIS A 169 8.39 22.31 0.66
CA HIS A 169 8.76 22.35 2.07
C HIS A 169 9.12 20.96 2.59
N SER A 170 10.08 20.90 3.53
CA SER A 170 10.49 19.65 4.18
C SER A 170 10.01 19.62 5.61
N PHE A 171 9.43 18.50 6.01
CA PHE A 171 8.96 18.25 7.37
C PHE A 171 9.51 16.91 7.86
N ILE A 172 10.04 16.89 9.09
CA ILE A 172 10.53 15.68 9.75
C ILE A 172 9.60 15.36 10.90
N GLN A 173 9.13 14.12 10.96
CA GLN A 173 8.22 13.62 12.00
C GLN A 173 8.67 12.27 12.54
N LEU A 174 8.42 12.06 13.83
CA LEU A 174 8.78 10.84 14.54
C LEU A 174 7.52 10.06 14.88
N PHE A 175 7.48 8.78 14.53
CA PHE A 175 6.45 7.87 14.99
C PHE A 175 7.06 6.97 16.05
N ASN A 176 6.98 7.44 17.30
CA ASN A 176 7.45 6.68 18.43
C ASN A 176 6.37 5.64 18.79
N ASN A 177 6.77 4.37 18.75
CA ASN A 177 5.96 3.19 19.10
C ASN A 177 4.79 2.93 18.14
N PHE A 178 5.06 2.23 17.04
CA PHE A 178 4.01 1.60 16.23
C PHE A 178 3.65 0.23 16.81
N ASN A 179 2.38 0.09 17.19
CA ASN A 179 1.79 -1.19 17.54
C ASN A 179 1.12 -1.81 16.31
N ILE A 180 1.50 -3.05 15.97
CA ILE A 180 0.83 -3.83 14.92
C ILE A 180 -0.36 -4.53 15.57
N VAL A 181 -1.56 -4.01 15.37
CA VAL A 181 -2.71 -4.40 16.20
C VAL A 181 -3.58 -5.46 15.55
N ARG A 182 -3.73 -5.47 14.21
CA ARG A 182 -4.74 -6.33 13.55
C ARG A 182 -4.59 -6.43 12.03
N ILE A 183 -5.01 -7.55 11.45
CA ILE A 183 -5.37 -7.65 10.03
C ILE A 183 -6.88 -7.48 9.85
N ALA A 184 -7.27 -6.61 8.93
CA ALA A 184 -8.63 -6.53 8.43
C ALA A 184 -8.67 -6.77 6.93
N TYR A 185 -9.71 -7.47 6.47
CA TYR A 185 -10.10 -7.48 5.07
C TYR A 185 -10.65 -6.09 4.72
N SER A 186 -10.25 -5.52 3.60
CA SER A 186 -10.72 -4.21 3.17
C SER A 186 -11.54 -4.28 1.89
N ASN A 187 -12.74 -3.71 2.00
CA ASN A 187 -13.13 -2.60 1.12
C ASN A 187 -13.90 -1.47 1.85
N GLU A 188 -14.42 -1.63 3.07
CA GLU A 188 -15.10 -0.52 3.80
C GLU A 188 -15.39 -0.80 5.30
N ASP A 189 -15.01 -1.94 5.87
CA ASP A 189 -15.66 -2.46 7.09
C ASP A 189 -15.09 -2.02 8.45
N ARG A 190 -14.19 -1.02 8.50
CA ARG A 190 -13.82 -0.39 9.78
C ARG A 190 -13.63 1.11 9.63
N ILE A 191 -14.18 1.86 10.59
CA ILE A 191 -13.89 3.29 10.76
C ILE A 191 -12.41 3.42 11.19
N VAL A 192 -11.56 3.75 10.22
CA VAL A 192 -10.14 4.08 10.43
C VAL A 192 -10.06 5.28 11.38
N GLN A 193 -9.28 5.15 12.45
CA GLN A 193 -9.06 6.24 13.39
C GLN A 193 -8.01 7.22 12.83
N PRO A 194 -8.00 8.50 13.25
CA PRO A 194 -7.04 9.49 12.75
C PRO A 194 -5.56 9.10 12.93
N ASN A 195 -5.27 8.28 13.93
CA ASN A 195 -3.91 7.80 14.25
C ASN A 195 -3.56 6.44 13.61
N ASP A 196 -4.51 5.83 12.89
CA ASP A 196 -4.25 4.56 12.21
C ASP A 196 -3.41 4.82 10.96
N VAL A 197 -2.32 4.06 10.81
CA VAL A 197 -1.59 3.92 9.55
C VAL A 197 -1.88 2.53 9.01
N LEU A 198 -2.32 2.42 7.77
CA LEU A 198 -2.57 1.12 7.16
C LEU A 198 -1.35 0.63 6.41
N MET A 199 -1.10 -0.66 6.48
CA MET A 199 -0.15 -1.35 5.63
C MET A 199 -0.92 -2.27 4.69
N ASN A 200 -0.82 -2.02 3.39
CA ASN A 200 -1.66 -2.67 2.40
C ASN A 200 -0.95 -3.84 1.73
N ILE A 201 -1.66 -4.96 1.68
CA ILE A 201 -1.37 -6.10 0.82
C ILE A 201 -2.43 -6.08 -0.28
N VAL A 202 -2.00 -5.81 -1.52
CA VAL A 202 -2.87 -5.68 -2.68
C VAL A 202 -2.80 -6.96 -3.49
N LEU A 203 -3.91 -7.67 -3.56
CA LEU A 203 -4.03 -8.89 -4.35
C LEU A 203 -4.94 -8.61 -5.53
N ARG A 204 -4.41 -8.71 -6.74
CA ARG A 204 -5.17 -8.46 -7.97
C ARG A 204 -5.62 -9.78 -8.56
N LYS A 205 -6.94 -9.97 -8.69
CA LYS A 205 -7.43 -11.13 -9.45
C LYS A 205 -6.88 -11.04 -10.86
N ARG A 206 -6.37 -12.16 -11.35
CA ARG A 206 -6.09 -12.27 -12.77
C ARG A 206 -7.43 -12.09 -13.49
N LEU A 207 -7.56 -11.02 -14.27
CA LEU A 207 -8.61 -10.98 -15.28
C LEU A 207 -8.32 -12.17 -16.19
N SER A 208 -9.18 -13.19 -16.17
CA SER A 208 -9.15 -14.27 -17.14
C SER A 208 -9.30 -13.61 -18.51
N LYS A 209 -8.18 -13.30 -19.17
CA LYS A 209 -8.18 -13.30 -20.62
C LYS A 209 -8.45 -14.75 -20.96
N TYR A 210 -9.63 -15.00 -21.54
CA TYR A 210 -9.97 -16.16 -22.35
C TYR A 210 -9.09 -17.40 -22.13
#